data_AF-A0A2M6VJX5-F1
#
_entry.id   AF-A0A2M6VJX5-F1
#
_cell.length_a   1.000
_cell.length_b   1.000
_cell.length_c   1.000
_cell.angle_alpha   90.00
_cell.angle_beta   90.00
_cell.angle_gamma   90.00
#
_symmetry.space_group_name_H-M   'P 1'
#
loop_
_entity.id
_entity.type
_entity.pdbx_description
1 polymer ?
#
loop_
_entity_poly.entity_id
_entity_poly.type
_entity_poly.pdbx_seq_one_letter_code
_entity_poly.pdbx_strand_id
1 'polypeptide(L)'
;MIKSQKDFFSGLMFALVGGGFAWGATSYTVGTGARMGPGYFPLLLGVCLAVLGAFIMFYSFVEHTKDGDKVGKFAWKPIVFVLGANVAFGILLGGLPRFGVPSMGLILAIYALVIIASKAGDTFSLKEALILATILSVGSYLAFIMLLKLQMPVWPTFITG
;
A
#
# COMPACT_ATOMS: atom_id res chain seq x y z
N MET A 1 33.33 -4.76 -7.63
CA MET A 1 32.91 -6.00 -6.93
C MET A 1 31.82 -5.57 -5.95
N ILE A 2 30.58 -6.04 -6.13
CA ILE A 2 29.40 -5.55 -5.39
C ILE A 2 29.64 -5.76 -3.89
N LYS A 3 29.69 -4.65 -3.12
CA LYS A 3 30.09 -4.68 -1.70
C LYS A 3 28.89 -4.96 -0.77
N SER A 4 27.69 -4.54 -1.15
CA SER A 4 26.43 -4.90 -0.49
C SER A 4 25.45 -5.50 -1.50
N GLN A 5 25.17 -6.80 -1.41
CA GLN A 5 24.21 -7.47 -2.30
C GLN A 5 22.77 -7.04 -1.97
N LYS A 6 22.44 -6.88 -0.68
CA LYS A 6 21.10 -6.44 -0.24
C LYS A 6 20.72 -5.07 -0.80
N ASP A 7 21.63 -4.10 -0.73
CA ASP A 7 21.37 -2.73 -1.21
C ASP A 7 21.36 -2.66 -2.74
N PHE A 8 22.22 -3.44 -3.39
CA PHE A 8 22.19 -3.55 -4.85
C PHE A 8 20.86 -4.14 -5.35
N PHE A 9 20.41 -5.26 -4.77
CA PHE A 9 19.15 -5.91 -5.19
C PHE A 9 17.91 -5.11 -4.79
N SER A 10 17.90 -4.44 -3.63
CA SER A 10 16.79 -3.57 -3.23
C SER A 10 16.73 -2.29 -4.09
N GLY A 11 17.88 -1.67 -4.36
CA GLY A 11 18.01 -0.54 -5.28
C GLY A 11 17.58 -0.90 -6.70
N LEU A 12 17.98 -2.07 -7.20
CA LEU A 12 17.54 -2.59 -8.49
C LEU A 12 16.03 -2.84 -8.54
N MET A 13 15.46 -3.42 -7.48
CA MET A 13 14.02 -3.63 -7.37
C MET A 13 13.26 -2.31 -7.42
N PHE A 14 13.68 -1.31 -6.63
CA PHE A 14 13.05 0.01 -6.63
C PHE A 14 13.21 0.73 -7.98
N ALA A 15 14.37 0.62 -8.62
CA ALA A 15 14.61 1.19 -9.94
C ALA A 15 13.70 0.57 -11.02
N LEU A 16 13.61 -0.76 -11.07
CA LEU A 16 12.80 -1.47 -12.06
C LEU A 16 11.30 -1.30 -11.83
N VAL A 17 10.84 -1.44 -10.58
CA VAL A 17 9.42 -1.27 -10.24
C VAL A 17 9.01 0.18 -10.42
N GLY A 18 9.79 1.13 -9.90
CA GLY A 18 9.54 2.57 -10.07
C GLY A 18 9.53 2.98 -11.54
N GLY A 19 10.52 2.53 -12.32
CA GLY A 19 10.60 2.75 -13.76
C GLY A 19 9.41 2.13 -14.52
N GLY A 20 8.99 0.93 -14.13
CA GLY A 20 7.79 0.27 -14.68
C GLY A 20 6.51 1.04 -14.40
N PHE A 21 6.32 1.55 -13.18
CA PHE A 21 5.19 2.41 -12.84
C PHE A 21 5.24 3.74 -13.59
N ALA A 22 6.41 4.36 -13.71
CA ALA A 22 6.58 5.59 -14.48
C ALA A 22 6.25 5.37 -15.96
N TRP A 23 6.76 4.29 -16.55
CA TRP A 23 6.48 3.91 -17.94
C TRP A 23 5.00 3.60 -18.15
N GLY A 24 4.40 2.78 -17.29
CA GLY A 24 2.98 2.45 -17.36
C GLY A 24 2.08 3.67 -17.20
N ALA A 25 2.46 4.61 -16.33
CA ALA A 25 1.75 5.86 -16.13
C ALA A 25 1.77 6.79 -17.36
N THR A 26 2.76 6.67 -18.25
CA THR A 26 2.78 7.42 -19.52
C THR A 26 1.66 7.02 -20.48
N SER A 27 1.10 5.81 -20.32
CA SER A 27 -0.07 5.35 -21.08
C SER A 27 -1.40 5.89 -20.53
N TYR A 28 -1.39 6.55 -19.37
CA TYR A 28 -2.55 7.17 -18.76
C TYR A 28 -2.52 8.69 -18.94
N THR A 29 -3.70 9.32 -18.89
CA THR A 29 -3.79 10.78 -18.85
C THR A 29 -3.22 11.27 -17.52
N VAL A 30 -2.08 11.96 -17.59
CA VAL A 30 -1.42 12.58 -16.42
C VAL A 30 -2.20 13.83 -15.97
N GLY A 31 -2.88 14.51 -16.89
CA GLY A 31 -3.60 15.74 -16.58
C GLY A 31 -2.65 16.91 -16.29
N THR A 32 -3.10 17.87 -15.48
CA THR A 32 -2.30 19.02 -15.00
C THR A 32 -2.18 18.99 -13.49
N GLY A 33 -1.19 19.68 -12.89
CA GLY A 33 -1.03 19.69 -11.42
C GLY A 33 -2.27 20.15 -10.64
N ALA A 34 -3.14 20.95 -11.26
CA ALA A 34 -4.43 21.38 -10.70
C ALA A 34 -5.60 20.42 -11.00
N ARG A 35 -5.45 19.50 -11.95
CA ARG A 35 -6.42 18.44 -12.29
C ARG A 35 -5.65 17.15 -12.56
N MET A 36 -5.19 16.53 -11.46
CA MET A 36 -4.43 15.30 -11.51
C MET A 36 -5.26 14.20 -12.20
N GLY A 37 -4.76 13.73 -13.35
CA GLY A 37 -5.31 12.55 -13.99
C GLY A 37 -4.86 11.27 -13.26
N PRO A 38 -5.45 10.10 -13.60
CA PRO A 38 -5.13 8.82 -12.97
C PRO A 38 -3.64 8.44 -13.10
N GLY A 39 -2.94 8.97 -14.11
CA GLY A 39 -1.51 8.75 -14.30
C GLY A 39 -0.59 9.65 -13.48
N TYR A 40 -1.07 10.76 -12.90
CA TYR A 40 -0.20 11.75 -12.23
C TYR A 40 0.52 11.17 -11.01
N PHE A 41 -0.26 10.55 -10.11
CA PHE A 41 0.28 10.01 -8.87
C PHE A 41 1.21 8.81 -9.10
N PRO A 42 0.84 7.81 -9.94
CA PRO A 42 1.75 6.73 -10.30
C PRO A 42 3.04 7.20 -11.00
N LEU A 43 2.96 8.20 -11.88
CA LEU A 43 4.13 8.74 -12.58
C LEU A 43 5.11 9.39 -11.59
N LEU A 44 4.62 10.29 -10.74
CA LEU A 44 5.46 11.04 -9.80
C LEU A 44 6.12 10.11 -8.79
N LEU A 45 5.35 9.19 -8.18
CA LEU A 45 5.91 8.20 -7.26
C LEU A 45 6.86 7.23 -7.98
N GLY A 46 6.53 6.80 -9.19
CA GLY A 46 7.37 5.92 -9.99
C GLY A 46 8.74 6.53 -10.29
N VAL A 47 8.76 7.81 -10.71
CA VAL A 47 10.01 8.55 -10.94
C VAL A 47 10.80 8.72 -9.65
N CYS A 48 10.16 9.15 -8.55
CA CYS A 48 10.84 9.28 -7.25
C CYS A 48 11.46 7.96 -6.79
N LEU A 49 10.70 6.85 -6.89
CA LEU A 49 11.17 5.50 -6.55
C LEU A 49 12.32 5.05 -7.46
N ALA A 50 12.24 5.34 -8.76
CA ALA A 50 13.28 4.98 -9.71
C ALA A 50 14.60 5.71 -9.41
N VAL A 51 14.51 7.01 -9.11
CA VAL A 51 15.65 7.85 -8.73
C VAL A 51 16.26 7.41 -7.40
N LEU A 52 15.44 7.17 -6.37
CA LEU A 52 15.89 6.63 -5.08
C LEU A 52 16.56 5.26 -5.25
N GLY A 53 15.98 4.37 -6.05
CA GLY A 53 16.55 3.05 -6.35
C GLY A 53 17.89 3.15 -7.07
N ALA A 54 18.03 4.06 -8.03
CA ALA A 54 19.29 4.35 -8.69
C ALA A 54 20.35 4.91 -7.73
N PHE A 55 19.97 5.81 -6.81
CA PHE A 55 20.86 6.30 -5.77
C PHE A 55 21.33 5.17 -4.84
N ILE A 56 20.41 4.36 -4.31
CA ILE A 56 20.75 3.22 -3.43
C ILE A 56 21.67 2.23 -4.16
N MET A 57 21.39 1.95 -5.43
CA MET A 57 22.24 1.11 -6.27
C MET A 57 23.64 1.71 -6.43
N PHE A 58 23.74 3.02 -6.71
CA PHE A 58 25.03 3.71 -6.82
C PHE A 58 25.81 3.69 -5.50
N TYR A 59 25.15 3.96 -4.37
CA TYR A 59 25.74 3.87 -3.03
C TYR A 59 26.24 2.46 -2.70
N SER A 60 25.56 1.41 -3.17
CA SER A 60 26.00 0.02 -2.98
C SER A 60 27.37 -0.32 -3.61
N PHE A 61 27.82 0.50 -4.58
CA PHE A 61 29.15 0.39 -5.19
C PHE A 61 30.21 1.23 -4.48
N VAL A 62 29.82 2.36 -3.88
CA VAL A 62 30.72 3.34 -3.25
C VAL A 62 30.98 3.00 -1.77
N GLU A 63 29.96 2.58 -1.04
CA GLU A 63 30.03 2.38 0.41
C GLU A 63 30.74 1.07 0.80
N HIS A 64 31.62 1.16 1.80
CA HIS A 64 32.37 0.02 2.33
C HIS A 64 31.56 -0.64 3.47
N THR A 65 30.56 -1.45 3.12
CA THR A 65 29.91 -2.33 4.11
C THR A 65 30.86 -3.47 4.48
N LYS A 66 31.01 -3.70 5.79
CA LYS A 66 32.05 -4.58 6.36
C LYS A 66 31.78 -6.08 6.25
N ASP A 67 30.59 -6.49 5.84
CA ASP A 67 30.26 -7.91 5.69
C ASP A 67 29.19 -8.01 4.62
N GLY A 68 29.49 -8.68 3.51
CA GLY A 68 28.56 -8.88 2.38
C GLY A 68 27.21 -9.42 2.86
N ASP A 69 26.30 -8.49 3.14
CA ASP A 69 25.04 -8.75 3.80
C ASP A 69 24.14 -9.43 2.77
N LYS A 70 24.15 -10.77 2.78
CA LYS A 70 23.44 -11.59 1.81
C LYS A 70 21.95 -11.27 1.89
N VAL A 71 21.26 -11.35 0.76
CA VAL A 71 19.80 -11.21 0.71
C VAL A 71 19.20 -12.26 1.65
N GLY A 72 18.52 -11.77 2.70
CA GLY A 72 17.85 -12.63 3.68
C GLY A 72 16.70 -13.43 3.06
N LYS A 73 16.06 -14.30 3.86
CA LYS A 73 14.91 -15.09 3.39
C LYS A 73 13.77 -14.17 2.96
N PHE A 74 13.12 -14.51 1.85
CA PHE A 74 11.96 -13.77 1.35
C PHE A 74 10.80 -13.83 2.35
N ALA A 75 10.27 -12.67 2.74
CA ALA A 75 9.25 -12.56 3.79
C ALA A 75 7.85 -12.83 3.21
N TRP A 76 7.54 -14.10 2.92
CA TRP A 76 6.26 -14.52 2.36
C TRP A 76 5.05 -14.19 3.25
N LYS A 77 5.22 -14.31 4.57
CA LYS A 77 4.17 -14.04 5.55
C LYS A 77 3.63 -12.60 5.42
N PRO A 78 4.44 -11.53 5.55
CA PRO A 78 3.92 -10.18 5.43
C PRO A 78 3.35 -9.87 4.04
N ILE A 79 3.93 -10.42 2.97
CA ILE A 79 3.40 -10.22 1.62
C ILE A 79 1.97 -10.74 1.49
N VAL A 80 1.72 -11.98 1.90
CA VAL A 80 0.38 -12.59 1.81
C VAL A 80 -0.62 -11.86 2.70
N PHE A 81 -0.24 -11.49 3.94
CA PHE A 81 -1.14 -10.78 4.84
C PHE A 81 -1.46 -9.37 4.37
N VAL A 82 -0.49 -8.60 3.88
CA VAL A 82 -0.72 -7.22 3.43
C VAL A 82 -1.52 -7.18 2.13
N LEU A 83 -1.21 -8.06 1.17
CA LEU A 83 -2.00 -8.18 -0.06
C LEU A 83 -3.42 -8.67 0.25
N GLY A 84 -3.54 -9.70 1.10
CA GLY A 84 -4.83 -10.23 1.56
C GLY A 84 -5.67 -9.18 2.30
N ALA A 85 -5.06 -8.34 3.13
CA ALA A 85 -5.72 -7.24 3.82
C ALA A 85 -6.30 -6.21 2.85
N ASN A 86 -5.52 -5.82 1.82
CA ASN A 86 -5.98 -4.88 0.79
C ASN A 86 -7.11 -5.47 -0.07
N VAL A 87 -7.00 -6.74 -0.45
CA VAL A 87 -8.06 -7.45 -1.18
C VAL A 87 -9.33 -7.54 -0.33
N ALA A 88 -9.21 -7.93 0.94
CA ALA A 88 -10.33 -7.97 1.88
C ALA A 88 -10.98 -6.60 2.05
N PHE A 89 -10.19 -5.53 2.19
CA PHE A 89 -10.69 -4.16 2.27
C PHE A 89 -11.51 -3.78 1.03
N GLY A 90 -10.98 -4.02 -0.17
CA GLY A 90 -11.69 -3.73 -1.42
C GLY A 90 -13.01 -4.49 -1.54
N ILE A 91 -13.01 -5.77 -1.19
CA ILE A 91 -14.21 -6.61 -1.20
C ILE A 91 -15.25 -6.12 -0.17
N LEU A 92 -14.83 -5.78 1.05
CA LEU A 92 -15.72 -5.32 2.11
C LEU A 92 -16.29 -3.93 1.85
N LEU A 93 -15.50 -3.03 1.25
CA LEU A 93 -15.90 -1.67 0.93
C LEU A 93 -16.82 -1.61 -0.29
N GLY A 94 -16.39 -2.22 -1.41
CA GLY A 94 -17.11 -2.17 -2.69
C GLY A 94 -18.21 -3.23 -2.81
N GLY A 95 -18.19 -4.27 -1.98
CA GLY A 95 -18.97 -5.48 -2.20
C GLY A 95 -18.47 -6.27 -3.41
N LEU A 96 -18.95 -7.49 -3.55
CA LEU A 96 -18.69 -8.35 -4.69
C LEU A 96 -20.04 -8.77 -5.31
N PRO A 97 -20.59 -7.95 -6.24
CA PRO A 97 -21.90 -8.22 -6.85
C PRO A 97 -21.96 -9.59 -7.53
N ARG A 98 -20.83 -10.04 -8.09
CA ARG A 98 -20.70 -11.35 -8.77
C ARG A 98 -20.79 -12.55 -7.82
N PHE A 99 -20.50 -12.36 -6.53
CA PHE A 99 -20.55 -13.41 -5.51
C PHE A 99 -21.69 -13.19 -4.49
N GLY A 100 -22.56 -12.20 -4.71
CA GLY A 100 -23.65 -11.88 -3.80
C GLY A 100 -23.20 -11.29 -2.46
N VAL A 101 -21.97 -10.78 -2.37
CA VAL A 101 -21.45 -10.17 -1.14
C VAL A 101 -21.80 -8.67 -1.16
N PRO A 102 -22.68 -8.19 -0.29
CA PRO A 102 -22.97 -6.76 -0.20
C PRO A 102 -21.81 -5.97 0.38
N SER A 103 -21.78 -4.66 0.13
CA SER A 103 -20.82 -3.76 0.77
C SER A 103 -21.06 -3.73 2.28
N MET A 104 -20.07 -4.19 3.04
CA MET A 104 -20.10 -4.24 4.50
C MET A 104 -19.68 -2.89 5.14
N GLY A 105 -19.30 -1.93 4.32
CA GLY A 105 -19.08 -0.54 4.70
C GLY A 105 -17.65 -0.20 5.11
N LEU A 106 -17.34 1.10 5.11
CA LEU A 106 -16.00 1.64 5.37
C LEU A 106 -15.44 1.22 6.73
N ILE A 107 -16.26 1.26 7.78
CA ILE A 107 -15.84 0.92 9.14
C ILE A 107 -15.37 -0.53 9.20
N LEU A 108 -16.20 -1.47 8.76
CA LEU A 108 -15.85 -2.89 8.83
C LEU A 108 -14.66 -3.24 7.93
N ALA A 109 -14.56 -2.61 6.76
CA ALA A 109 -13.42 -2.75 5.87
C ALA A 109 -12.11 -2.33 6.56
N ILE A 110 -12.10 -1.19 7.27
CA ILE A 110 -10.92 -0.69 8.00
C ILE A 110 -10.53 -1.66 9.12
N TYR A 111 -11.48 -2.16 9.91
CA TYR A 111 -11.18 -3.13 10.97
C TYR A 111 -10.58 -4.42 10.41
N ALA A 112 -11.15 -4.96 9.33
CA ALA A 112 -10.62 -6.15 8.70
C ALA A 112 -9.21 -5.91 8.13
N LEU A 113 -9.00 -4.79 7.44
CA LEU A 113 -7.69 -4.42 6.90
C LEU A 113 -6.64 -4.36 8.00
N VAL A 114 -6.91 -3.62 9.08
CA VAL A 114 -5.95 -3.43 10.17
C VAL A 114 -5.66 -4.75 10.87
N ILE A 115 -6.68 -5.54 11.20
CA ILE A 115 -6.48 -6.83 11.89
C ILE A 115 -5.69 -7.81 11.02
N ILE A 116 -5.98 -7.90 9.73
CA ILE A 116 -5.28 -8.81 8.81
C ILE A 116 -3.84 -8.32 8.57
N ALA A 117 -3.65 -7.01 8.35
CA ALA A 117 -2.33 -6.43 8.16
C ALA A 117 -1.46 -6.52 9.43
N SER A 118 -2.03 -6.33 10.63
CA SER A 118 -1.27 -6.46 11.89
C SER A 118 -0.75 -7.88 12.13
N LYS A 119 -1.37 -8.92 11.55
CA LYS A 119 -0.85 -10.31 11.61
C LYS A 119 0.40 -10.54 10.74
N ALA A 120 0.74 -9.59 9.87
CA ALA A 120 1.97 -9.60 9.10
C ALA A 120 3.21 -9.43 9.98
N GLY A 121 3.08 -8.68 11.09
CA GLY A 121 4.18 -8.38 12.01
C GLY A 121 4.59 -9.55 12.90
N ASP A 122 5.81 -9.48 13.44
CA ASP A 122 6.32 -10.46 14.40
C ASP A 122 5.71 -10.30 15.79
N THR A 123 5.30 -9.07 16.15
CA THR A 123 4.60 -8.73 17.40
C THR A 123 3.14 -8.41 17.12
N PHE A 124 2.27 -9.40 17.23
CA PHE A 124 0.82 -9.20 17.07
C PHE A 124 0.17 -8.81 18.41
N SER A 125 -0.24 -7.56 18.53
CA SER A 125 -1.04 -7.06 19.66
C SER A 125 -2.44 -6.71 19.18
N LEU A 126 -3.42 -7.56 19.53
CA LEU A 126 -4.81 -7.36 19.15
C LEU A 126 -5.38 -6.05 19.72
N LYS A 127 -4.91 -5.65 20.91
CA LYS A 127 -5.29 -4.36 21.53
C LYS A 127 -4.81 -3.18 20.69
N GLU A 128 -3.55 -3.17 20.28
CA GLU A 128 -3.00 -2.09 19.42
C GLU A 128 -3.70 -2.06 18.06
N ALA A 129 -3.93 -3.22 17.44
CA ALA A 129 -4.64 -3.31 16.17
C ALA A 129 -6.08 -2.74 16.28
N LEU A 130 -6.81 -3.05 17.36
CA LEU A 130 -8.15 -2.49 17.57
C LEU A 130 -8.13 -0.99 17.84
N ILE A 131 -7.17 -0.49 18.62
CA ILE A 131 -7.01 0.95 18.87
C ILE A 131 -6.71 1.66 17.54
N LEU A 132 -5.75 1.15 16.76
CA LEU A 132 -5.39 1.69 15.45
C LEU A 132 -6.59 1.67 14.49
N ALA A 133 -7.32 0.56 14.43
CA ALA A 133 -8.52 0.42 13.60
C ALA A 133 -9.60 1.43 14.00
N THR A 134 -9.80 1.65 15.29
CA THR A 134 -10.79 2.61 15.80
C THR A 134 -10.40 4.03 15.43
N ILE A 135 -9.15 4.43 15.67
CA ILE A 135 -8.65 5.76 15.31
C ILE A 135 -8.74 6.00 13.81
N LEU A 136 -8.30 5.03 13.01
CA LEU A 136 -8.32 5.12 11.55
C LEU A 136 -9.74 5.16 11.00
N SER A 137 -10.65 4.37 11.58
CA SER A 137 -12.07 4.35 11.22
C SER A 137 -12.75 5.67 11.53
N VAL A 138 -12.54 6.22 12.73
CA VAL A 138 -13.09 7.53 13.11
C VAL A 138 -12.50 8.65 12.26
N GLY A 139 -11.18 8.64 12.05
CA GLY A 139 -10.50 9.62 11.19
C GLY A 139 -10.99 9.57 9.74
N SER A 140 -11.16 8.37 9.20
CA SER A 140 -11.70 8.17 7.84
C SER A 140 -13.16 8.62 7.76
N TYR A 141 -13.99 8.33 8.77
CA TYR A 141 -15.36 8.81 8.82
C TYR A 141 -15.42 10.35 8.82
N LEU A 142 -14.65 10.99 9.69
CA LEU A 142 -14.59 12.45 9.79
C LEU A 142 -14.08 13.10 8.49
N ALA A 143 -12.98 12.59 7.95
CA ALA A 143 -12.38 13.14 6.73
C ALA A 143 -13.29 12.95 5.51
N PHE A 144 -13.79 11.74 5.28
CA PHE A 144 -14.50 11.45 4.04
C PHE A 144 -15.98 11.86 4.08
N ILE A 145 -16.67 11.65 5.20
CA ILE A 145 -18.13 11.86 5.27
C ILE A 145 -18.43 13.26 5.80
N MET A 146 -17.77 13.69 6.88
CA MET A 146 -18.06 15.02 7.44
C MET A 146 -17.35 16.15 6.68
N LEU A 147 -16.05 15.99 6.38
CA LEU A 147 -15.25 17.06 5.78
C LEU A 147 -15.44 17.14 4.26
N LEU A 148 -15.36 15.99 3.58
CA LEU A 148 -15.45 15.92 2.11
C LEU A 148 -16.86 15.62 1.58
N LYS A 149 -17.83 15.27 2.46
CA LYS A 149 -19.20 14.89 2.10
C LYS A 149 -19.28 13.85 0.96
N LEU A 150 -18.34 12.90 0.94
CA LEU A 150 -18.34 11.82 -0.04
C LEU A 150 -19.46 10.82 0.26
N GLN A 151 -20.23 10.45 -0.75
CA GLN A 151 -21.23 9.38 -0.66
C GLN A 151 -20.54 8.02 -0.74
N MET A 152 -20.05 7.52 0.40
CA MET A 152 -19.52 6.15 0.52
C MET A 152 -20.38 5.31 1.46
N PRO A 153 -20.53 4.00 1.19
CA PRO A 153 -21.23 3.10 2.09
C PRO A 153 -20.46 3.00 3.41
N VAL A 154 -20.97 3.64 4.45
CA VAL A 154 -20.34 3.69 5.77
C VAL A 154 -20.70 2.48 6.60
N TRP A 155 -21.99 2.13 6.51
CA TRP A 155 -22.62 1.05 7.24
C TRP A 155 -22.86 -0.14 6.31
N PRO A 156 -22.90 -1.37 6.85
CA PRO A 156 -23.32 -2.52 6.07
C PRO A 156 -24.71 -2.26 5.48
N THR A 157 -24.91 -2.61 4.21
CA THR A 157 -26.22 -2.45 3.56
C THR A 157 -27.33 -3.29 4.21
N PHE A 158 -26.98 -4.22 5.09
CA PHE A 158 -27.92 -4.98 5.92
C PHE A 158 -28.62 -4.14 7.01
N ILE A 159 -28.07 -3.00 7.41
CA ILE A 159 -28.63 -2.14 8.48
C ILE A 159 -29.38 -0.95 7.90
N THR A 160 -29.19 -0.65 6.61
CA THR A 160 -29.78 0.49 5.89
C THR A 160 -30.84 0.10 4.87
N GLY A 161 -31.26 -1.18 4.89
CA GLY A 161 -32.40 -1.70 4.12
C GLY A 161 -33.72 -1.58 4.88
#